data_AF-A0A935ZIA1-F1
#
_entry.id   AF-A0A935ZIA1-F1
#
_cell.length_a   1.000
_cell.length_b   1.000
_cell.length_c   1.000
_cell.angle_alpha   90.00
_cell.angle_beta   90.00
_cell.angle_gamma   90.00
#
_symmetry.space_group_name_H-M   'P 1'
#
loop_
_entity.id
_entity.type
_entity.pdbx_description
1 polymer ?
#
loop_
_entity_poly.entity_id
_entity_poly.type
_entity_poly.pdbx_seq_one_letter_code
_entity_poly.pdbx_strand_id
1 'polypeptide(L)'
;MSSRLRFQVLVALSCSFACLDPGSDEDTTSLSATTASSNDSTGAGDSNTAGSMSSTAGTSATTGEPGPEDSDASCSDQIDNDDDGHVDCDDFDCSMNDGVTVCGGATGGGGEDTEATCMDGVDNDGDNYIDCDDFDCDNTVACGGMGTGGGPDENTNELCSDMMDNDGNGHTDCEDFSCSMGEGITICDGPEEDDATCADGWDNDDNGYIDCEDFNCSMNPAVTVCAAVEDTDEECSDMIDNDENGFADCMDFSCTMSPDVTVCGEENSDALCMDGMDNDMDNFVDCDDFDCSNNPMVTVCP
;
A
#
# COMPACT_ATOMS: atom_id res chain seq x y z
N MET A 1 -55.22 17.80 38.93
CA MET A 1 -55.71 16.53 39.54
C MET A 1 -55.35 15.43 38.56
N SER A 2 -54.11 14.92 38.62
CA SER A 2 -53.70 13.75 39.39
C SER A 2 -54.14 12.43 38.77
N SER A 3 -53.15 11.65 38.29
CA SER A 3 -53.03 10.17 38.29
C SER A 3 -52.13 9.76 37.10
N ARG A 4 -50.82 9.54 37.26
CA ARG A 4 -50.11 8.36 37.82
C ARG A 4 -50.55 6.99 37.23
N LEU A 5 -49.63 6.44 36.41
CA LEU A 5 -49.01 5.11 36.52
C LEU A 5 -49.76 3.86 36.00
N ARG A 6 -49.13 3.17 35.02
CA ARG A 6 -48.95 1.70 34.81
C ARG A 6 -48.44 1.48 33.37
N PHE A 7 -47.15 1.25 33.13
CA PHE A 7 -46.34 0.03 33.31
C PHE A 7 -46.93 -1.21 32.61
N GLN A 8 -46.49 -1.46 31.37
CA GLN A 8 -46.22 -2.78 30.77
C GLN A 8 -45.73 -2.60 29.32
N VAL A 9 -44.41 -2.45 29.16
CA VAL A 9 -43.72 -2.74 27.89
C VAL A 9 -43.43 -4.23 27.90
N LEU A 10 -44.04 -4.94 26.95
CA LEU A 10 -43.89 -6.38 26.78
C LEU A 10 -42.72 -6.61 25.83
N VAL A 11 -41.61 -7.09 26.40
CA VAL A 11 -40.45 -7.64 25.68
C VAL A 11 -40.81 -9.04 25.18
N ALA A 12 -40.67 -9.26 23.87
CA ALA A 12 -40.46 -10.54 23.22
C ALA A 12 -39.65 -10.22 21.95
N LEU A 13 -38.33 -10.28 21.96
CA LEU A 13 -37.45 -11.46 21.99
C LEU A 13 -37.84 -12.52 20.95
N SER A 14 -37.41 -12.31 19.71
CA SER A 14 -37.07 -13.36 18.76
C SER A 14 -35.95 -12.87 17.86
N CYS A 15 -34.71 -13.03 18.35
CA CYS A 15 -33.50 -12.93 17.54
C CYS A 15 -33.40 -14.22 16.72
N SER A 16 -33.48 -14.12 15.39
CA SER A 16 -33.19 -15.22 14.48
C SER A 16 -31.69 -15.20 14.20
N PHE A 17 -30.90 -15.73 15.13
CA PHE A 17 -29.50 -16.07 14.91
C PHE A 17 -29.44 -17.49 14.35
N ALA A 18 -29.13 -17.60 13.06
CA ALA A 18 -28.60 -18.83 12.49
C ALA A 18 -27.08 -18.77 12.66
N CYS A 19 -26.57 -19.43 13.71
CA CYS A 19 -25.17 -19.86 13.73
C CYS A 19 -25.00 -20.97 12.68
N LEU A 20 -24.05 -20.81 11.77
CA LEU A 20 -23.46 -21.92 11.01
C LEU A 20 -21.99 -22.03 11.41
N ASP A 21 -21.61 -23.23 11.81
CA ASP A 21 -20.31 -23.70 12.29
C ASP A 21 -19.12 -23.34 11.39
N PRO A 22 -17.91 -23.10 11.96
CA PRO A 22 -16.65 -23.10 11.23
C PRO A 22 -16.17 -24.54 10.99
N GLY A 23 -16.20 -24.97 9.73
CA GLY A 23 -15.61 -26.23 9.28
C GLY A 23 -14.10 -26.09 9.06
N SER A 24 -13.34 -26.75 9.92
CA SER A 24 -11.94 -27.12 9.74
C SER A 24 -11.76 -28.01 8.52
N ASP A 25 -10.85 -27.66 7.61
CA ASP A 25 -10.14 -28.65 6.79
C ASP A 25 -8.71 -28.16 6.54
N GLU A 26 -7.79 -28.86 7.21
CA GLU A 26 -6.37 -28.90 6.94
C GLU A 26 -6.15 -29.60 5.59
N ASP A 27 -5.50 -28.95 4.62
CA ASP A 27 -4.88 -29.69 3.52
C ASP A 27 -3.41 -29.27 3.34
N THR A 28 -2.58 -29.92 4.14
CA THR A 28 -1.13 -29.98 3.97
C THR A 28 -0.80 -30.90 2.79
N THR A 29 -0.64 -30.35 1.58
CA THR A 29 0.01 -31.11 0.50
C THR A 29 1.48 -30.75 0.38
N SER A 30 2.30 -31.69 0.84
CA SER A 30 3.75 -31.70 0.71
C SER A 30 4.20 -31.64 -0.75
N LEU A 31 5.00 -30.65 -1.11
CA LEU A 31 5.83 -30.74 -2.31
C LEU A 31 7.09 -31.53 -1.95
N SER A 32 6.99 -32.84 -2.13
CA SER A 32 8.12 -33.75 -2.05
C SER A 32 9.04 -33.52 -3.25
N ALA A 33 10.29 -33.21 -2.93
CA ALA A 33 11.41 -33.28 -3.84
C ALA A 33 11.52 -34.69 -4.44
N THR A 34 11.52 -34.79 -5.77
CA THR A 34 12.07 -35.95 -6.47
C THR A 34 13.18 -35.49 -7.40
N THR A 35 14.39 -35.60 -6.88
CA THR A 35 15.61 -35.75 -7.67
C THR A 35 15.53 -37.04 -8.49
N ALA A 36 15.61 -36.92 -9.82
CA ALA A 36 16.05 -38.01 -10.69
C ALA A 36 17.28 -37.52 -11.46
N SER A 37 18.43 -37.87 -10.91
CA SER A 37 19.73 -37.86 -11.59
C SER A 37 19.82 -39.06 -12.53
N SER A 38 20.58 -38.91 -13.62
CA SER A 38 21.34 -39.90 -14.42
C SER A 38 21.04 -39.75 -15.91
N ASN A 39 21.97 -39.79 -16.86
CA ASN A 39 23.42 -39.64 -16.90
C ASN A 39 23.81 -39.76 -18.39
N ASP A 40 24.98 -39.22 -18.73
CA ASP A 40 25.94 -39.82 -19.66
C ASP A 40 25.77 -39.70 -21.20
N SER A 41 26.58 -38.78 -21.74
CA SER A 41 27.65 -39.01 -22.74
C SER A 41 27.37 -39.67 -24.08
N THR A 42 27.74 -38.96 -25.15
CA THR A 42 28.72 -39.29 -26.21
C THR A 42 28.36 -38.43 -27.44
N GLY A 43 29.22 -37.60 -28.03
CA GLY A 43 30.61 -37.87 -28.38
C GLY A 43 30.67 -38.35 -29.83
N ALA A 44 30.60 -37.43 -30.80
CA ALA A 44 31.01 -37.69 -32.18
C ALA A 44 31.52 -36.37 -32.80
N GLY A 45 32.83 -36.21 -32.80
CA GLY A 45 33.49 -35.32 -33.74
C GLY A 45 33.70 -36.06 -35.06
N ASP A 46 33.77 -35.31 -36.16
CA ASP A 46 34.74 -35.59 -37.21
C ASP A 46 35.10 -34.30 -37.96
N SER A 47 36.38 -34.21 -38.26
CA SER A 47 37.09 -33.03 -38.77
C SER A 47 37.18 -33.01 -40.29
N ASN A 48 37.29 -31.79 -40.84
CA ASN A 48 37.98 -31.40 -42.07
C ASN A 48 37.51 -31.98 -43.42
N THR A 49 37.36 -31.11 -44.43
CA THR A 49 38.36 -30.98 -45.53
C THR A 49 38.02 -29.81 -46.47
N ALA A 50 38.99 -28.89 -46.56
CA ALA A 50 39.44 -28.07 -47.70
C ALA A 50 38.46 -27.41 -48.68
N GLY A 51 38.66 -26.09 -48.84
CA GLY A 51 39.26 -25.60 -50.08
C GLY A 51 38.39 -24.76 -51.02
N SER A 52 38.61 -23.44 -50.92
CA SER A 52 38.92 -22.53 -52.04
C SER A 52 37.89 -22.26 -53.15
N MET A 53 37.88 -20.98 -53.54
CA MET A 53 37.44 -20.38 -54.80
C MET A 53 36.01 -19.81 -54.79
N SER A 54 35.86 -18.49 -54.65
CA SER A 54 36.14 -17.45 -55.68
C SER A 54 34.93 -17.24 -56.59
N SER A 55 34.21 -16.18 -56.26
CA SER A 55 33.78 -15.08 -57.15
C SER A 55 33.06 -15.42 -58.45
N THR A 56 31.87 -14.83 -58.60
CA THR A 56 31.42 -13.92 -59.68
C THR A 56 29.89 -13.87 -59.65
N ALA A 57 29.16 -12.76 -59.87
CA ALA A 57 29.41 -11.36 -60.17
C ALA A 57 28.07 -10.65 -59.82
N GLY A 58 28.02 -9.44 -59.26
CA GLY A 58 28.53 -8.19 -59.82
C GLY A 58 27.37 -7.31 -60.31
N THR A 59 27.25 -6.10 -59.75
CA THR A 59 26.79 -4.80 -60.30
C THR A 59 26.46 -3.93 -59.07
N SER A 60 27.00 -2.75 -58.80
CA SER A 60 27.90 -1.87 -59.53
C SER A 60 28.58 -1.00 -58.46
N ALA A 61 29.87 -1.21 -58.20
CA ALA A 61 30.66 -0.24 -57.47
C ALA A 61 30.77 1.04 -58.31
N THR A 62 29.86 1.99 -58.08
CA THR A 62 30.12 3.38 -58.39
C THR A 62 31.26 3.82 -57.48
N THR A 63 32.31 4.33 -58.09
CA THR A 63 33.44 4.95 -57.42
C THR A 63 32.98 6.17 -56.63
N GLY A 64 32.47 5.96 -55.42
CA GLY A 64 32.24 6.96 -54.39
C GLY A 64 33.31 6.82 -53.32
N GLU A 65 33.77 7.94 -52.79
CA GLU A 65 34.55 7.99 -51.55
C GLU A 65 33.63 7.51 -50.41
N PRO A 66 34.12 6.75 -49.40
CA PRO A 66 33.28 6.36 -48.25
C PRO A 66 32.62 7.60 -47.67
N GLY A 67 31.30 7.59 -47.64
CA GLY A 67 30.46 8.70 -47.20
C GLY A 67 29.59 8.29 -46.03
N PRO A 68 28.97 9.24 -45.32
CA PRO A 68 28.08 8.88 -44.22
C PRO A 68 26.80 8.20 -44.75
N GLU A 69 26.34 7.18 -44.03
CA GLU A 69 25.07 6.48 -44.24
C GLU A 69 23.95 7.15 -43.42
N ASP A 70 23.78 8.47 -43.56
CA ASP A 70 23.02 9.30 -42.61
C ASP A 70 21.90 10.15 -43.25
N SER A 71 21.49 9.82 -44.48
CA SER A 71 20.51 10.56 -45.27
C SER A 71 19.51 9.66 -45.97
N ASP A 72 18.30 10.16 -46.24
CA ASP A 72 17.28 9.40 -47.02
C ASP A 72 17.81 8.79 -48.32
N ALA A 73 18.78 9.45 -48.96
CA ALA A 73 19.36 8.98 -50.21
C ALA A 73 20.37 7.85 -50.01
N SER A 74 21.18 7.90 -48.95
CA SER A 74 22.15 6.85 -48.61
C SER A 74 21.49 5.66 -47.92
N CYS A 75 20.36 5.89 -47.23
CA CYS A 75 19.61 4.88 -46.48
C CYS A 75 18.54 4.16 -47.34
N SER A 76 18.59 4.27 -48.68
CA SER A 76 17.63 3.61 -49.57
C SER A 76 18.18 3.24 -50.95
N ASP A 77 19.51 3.26 -51.11
CA ASP A 77 20.18 3.00 -52.38
C ASP A 77 20.79 1.59 -52.50
N GLN A 78 20.61 0.74 -51.47
CA GLN A 78 21.09 -0.64 -51.38
C GLN A 78 22.62 -0.74 -51.42
N ILE A 79 23.30 0.29 -50.92
CA ILE A 79 24.74 0.38 -50.86
C ILE A 79 25.14 0.72 -49.43
N ASP A 80 26.03 -0.10 -48.87
CA ASP A 80 26.81 0.22 -47.66
C ASP A 80 27.75 1.38 -48.02
N ASN A 81 27.35 2.59 -47.65
CA ASN A 81 27.98 3.85 -48.05
C ASN A 81 29.14 4.23 -47.12
N ASP A 82 29.16 3.70 -45.90
CA ASP A 82 30.20 3.93 -44.89
C ASP A 82 31.16 2.74 -44.66
N ASP A 83 30.92 1.62 -45.35
CA ASP A 83 31.66 0.35 -45.35
C ASP A 83 31.69 -0.37 -43.98
N ASP A 84 30.67 -0.19 -43.12
CA ASP A 84 30.60 -0.81 -41.79
C ASP A 84 29.98 -2.23 -41.78
N GLY A 85 29.37 -2.62 -42.91
CA GLY A 85 28.75 -3.93 -43.13
C GLY A 85 27.23 -3.96 -42.96
N HIS A 86 26.61 -2.83 -42.67
CA HIS A 86 25.16 -2.62 -42.68
C HIS A 86 24.74 -1.88 -43.95
N VAL A 87 23.46 -1.99 -44.34
CA VAL A 87 22.96 -1.41 -45.61
C VAL A 87 21.56 -0.85 -45.38
N ASP A 88 21.33 0.38 -45.83
CA ASP A 88 20.06 1.07 -45.77
C ASP A 88 19.49 1.07 -44.32
N CYS A 89 18.23 0.68 -44.13
CA CYS A 89 17.57 0.71 -42.82
C CYS A 89 18.04 -0.38 -41.85
N ASP A 90 18.87 -1.32 -42.30
CA ASP A 90 19.56 -2.26 -41.41
C ASP A 90 20.79 -1.60 -40.75
N ASP A 91 21.13 -0.37 -41.15
CA ASP A 91 22.19 0.46 -40.58
C ASP A 91 21.71 1.29 -39.38
N PHE A 92 22.54 1.38 -38.35
CA PHE A 92 22.29 2.17 -37.15
C PHE A 92 22.30 3.68 -37.45
N ASP A 93 23.18 4.14 -38.33
CA ASP A 93 23.30 5.54 -38.73
C ASP A 93 22.08 6.01 -39.56
N CYS A 94 21.33 5.06 -40.14
CA CYS A 94 20.02 5.28 -40.75
C CYS A 94 18.86 5.19 -39.75
N SER A 95 18.81 4.13 -38.94
CA SER A 95 17.66 3.86 -38.04
C SER A 95 17.54 4.82 -36.86
N MET A 96 18.67 5.35 -36.36
CA MET A 96 18.70 6.25 -35.19
C MET A 96 18.85 7.72 -35.56
N ASN A 97 18.74 8.05 -36.85
CA ASN A 97 18.88 9.40 -37.34
C ASN A 97 17.51 10.01 -37.63
N ASP A 98 17.11 10.97 -36.79
CA ASP A 98 15.86 11.73 -36.92
C ASP A 98 15.72 12.47 -38.27
N GLY A 99 16.82 12.65 -39.01
CA GLY A 99 16.84 13.24 -40.35
C GLY A 99 16.55 12.24 -41.48
N VAL A 100 16.51 10.94 -41.20
CA VAL A 100 16.25 9.85 -42.14
C VAL A 100 14.80 9.37 -41.97
N THR A 101 13.97 9.70 -42.94
CA THR A 101 12.54 9.38 -42.98
C THR A 101 12.24 8.12 -43.79
N VAL A 102 13.16 7.69 -44.66
CA VAL A 102 12.97 6.51 -45.52
C VAL A 102 12.93 5.19 -44.74
N CYS A 103 13.52 5.17 -43.54
CA CYS A 103 13.60 4.00 -42.66
C CYS A 103 12.53 3.98 -41.56
N GLY A 104 11.42 4.69 -41.75
CA GLY A 104 10.39 4.82 -40.73
C GLY A 104 10.77 5.81 -39.63
N GLY A 105 12.06 5.95 -39.33
CA GLY A 105 12.63 6.88 -38.36
C GLY A 105 12.11 6.60 -36.96
N ALA A 106 13.01 6.37 -36.00
CA ALA A 106 12.69 6.20 -34.58
C ALA A 106 11.89 7.37 -33.94
N THR A 107 11.55 8.41 -34.70
CA THR A 107 10.75 9.56 -34.27
C THR A 107 9.75 10.05 -35.33
N GLY A 108 9.45 9.26 -36.37
CA GLY A 108 8.67 9.70 -37.54
C GLY A 108 7.36 8.96 -37.83
N GLY A 109 7.22 7.70 -37.42
CA GLY A 109 5.93 7.00 -37.29
C GLY A 109 5.22 7.45 -36.02
N GLY A 110 3.89 7.48 -35.98
CA GLY A 110 3.22 7.73 -34.71
C GLY A 110 3.54 6.57 -33.76
N GLY A 111 3.86 6.83 -32.49
CA GLY A 111 4.16 5.74 -31.55
C GLY A 111 3.02 4.72 -31.47
N GLU A 112 3.38 3.43 -31.42
CA GLU A 112 2.48 2.32 -31.12
C GLU A 112 2.28 2.18 -29.60
N ASP A 113 2.13 3.31 -28.89
CA ASP A 113 2.09 3.37 -27.42
C ASP A 113 0.78 3.98 -26.88
N THR A 114 -0.23 4.16 -27.75
CA THR A 114 -1.51 4.76 -27.39
C THR A 114 -2.66 3.78 -27.59
N GLU A 115 -3.74 3.97 -26.82
CA GLU A 115 -4.98 3.19 -26.98
C GLU A 115 -5.54 3.21 -28.41
N ALA A 116 -5.25 4.27 -29.18
CA ALA A 116 -5.73 4.40 -30.54
C ALA A 116 -4.86 3.67 -31.57
N THR A 117 -3.55 3.56 -31.30
CA THR A 117 -2.57 2.92 -32.18
C THR A 117 -2.48 1.42 -31.90
N CYS A 118 -2.58 1.00 -30.64
CA CYS A 118 -2.56 -0.40 -30.21
C CYS A 118 -3.81 -1.25 -30.54
N MET A 119 -4.75 -0.74 -31.34
CA MET A 119 -5.96 -1.48 -31.75
C MET A 119 -6.42 -1.16 -33.18
N ASP A 120 -5.62 -0.44 -33.97
CA ASP A 120 -6.01 -0.02 -35.32
C ASP A 120 -5.66 -1.04 -36.41
N GLY A 121 -4.92 -2.10 -36.05
CA GLY A 121 -4.49 -3.16 -36.95
C GLY A 121 -3.36 -2.75 -37.89
N VAL A 122 -2.60 -1.71 -37.53
CA VAL A 122 -1.50 -1.15 -38.31
C VAL A 122 -0.26 -0.97 -37.44
N ASP A 123 0.86 -1.53 -37.91
CA ASP A 123 2.22 -1.22 -37.44
C ASP A 123 2.50 0.28 -37.64
N ASN A 124 2.36 1.06 -36.57
CA ASN A 124 2.40 2.52 -36.56
C ASN A 124 3.82 3.09 -36.39
N ASP A 125 4.73 2.33 -35.80
CA ASP A 125 6.12 2.71 -35.57
C ASP A 125 7.15 2.00 -36.47
N GLY A 126 6.72 0.98 -37.21
CA GLY A 126 7.47 0.32 -38.27
C GLY A 126 8.36 -0.83 -37.82
N ASP A 127 8.15 -1.39 -36.62
CA ASP A 127 9.03 -2.40 -36.03
C ASP A 127 8.61 -3.86 -36.31
N ASN A 128 7.55 -4.04 -37.10
CA ASN A 128 6.91 -5.30 -37.50
C ASN A 128 6.06 -6.01 -36.44
N TYR A 129 5.83 -5.41 -35.29
CA TYR A 129 4.79 -5.82 -34.36
C TYR A 129 3.52 -4.99 -34.62
N ILE A 130 2.35 -5.53 -34.24
CA ILE A 130 1.04 -4.92 -34.54
C ILE A 130 0.13 -5.08 -33.33
N ASP A 131 -0.50 -3.99 -32.91
CA ASP A 131 -1.44 -3.92 -31.81
C ASP A 131 -0.84 -4.59 -30.54
N CYS A 132 -1.59 -5.47 -29.89
CA CYS A 132 -1.15 -6.17 -28.68
C CYS A 132 -0.08 -7.25 -28.89
N ASP A 133 0.38 -7.47 -30.12
CA ASP A 133 1.59 -8.24 -30.36
C ASP A 133 2.85 -7.36 -30.26
N ASP A 134 2.69 -6.04 -30.17
CA ASP A 134 3.73 -5.02 -29.95
C ASP A 134 4.04 -4.83 -28.46
N PHE A 135 5.33 -4.72 -28.14
CA PHE A 135 5.81 -4.51 -26.79
C PHE A 135 5.56 -3.07 -26.30
N ASP A 136 5.52 -2.09 -27.20
CA ASP A 136 5.21 -0.71 -26.87
C ASP A 136 3.73 -0.55 -26.46
N CYS A 137 2.88 -1.52 -26.85
CA CYS A 137 1.48 -1.63 -26.45
C CYS A 137 1.24 -2.32 -25.09
N ASP A 138 2.25 -2.92 -24.44
CA ASP A 138 2.09 -3.71 -23.20
C ASP A 138 1.42 -2.91 -22.07
N ASN A 139 1.61 -1.60 -22.04
CA ASN A 139 1.03 -0.71 -21.03
C ASN A 139 -0.31 -0.11 -21.43
N THR A 140 -0.89 -0.44 -22.59
CA THR A 140 -2.20 0.09 -23.00
C THR A 140 -3.35 -0.74 -22.47
N VAL A 141 -4.49 -0.11 -22.18
CA VAL A 141 -5.69 -0.81 -21.66
C VAL A 141 -6.24 -1.77 -22.71
N ALA A 142 -6.14 -1.38 -23.99
CA ALA A 142 -6.38 -2.20 -25.18
C ALA A 142 -5.81 -3.62 -25.07
N CYS A 143 -4.58 -3.71 -24.57
CA CYS A 143 -3.78 -4.92 -24.53
C CYS A 143 -3.67 -5.53 -23.13
N GLY A 144 -4.50 -5.07 -22.21
CA GLY A 144 -4.57 -5.57 -20.84
C GLY A 144 -3.52 -4.98 -19.91
N GLY A 145 -2.78 -3.96 -20.35
CA GLY A 145 -1.97 -3.10 -19.51
C GLY A 145 -2.83 -2.12 -18.69
N MET A 146 -2.21 -1.48 -17.70
CA MET A 146 -2.88 -0.52 -16.80
C MET A 146 -3.22 0.83 -17.47
N GLY A 147 -2.79 1.05 -18.72
CA GLY A 147 -2.82 2.37 -19.37
C GLY A 147 -1.58 3.20 -19.02
N THR A 148 -1.10 4.01 -19.96
CA THR A 148 -0.24 5.18 -19.64
C THR A 148 -1.05 6.34 -19.06
N GLY A 149 -2.37 6.22 -19.10
CA GLY A 149 -3.35 7.08 -18.46
C GLY A 149 -4.12 6.26 -17.45
N GLY A 150 -3.46 6.01 -16.32
CA GLY A 150 -4.16 5.91 -15.06
C GLY A 150 -5.12 7.09 -14.87
N GLY A 151 -6.07 7.01 -13.96
CA GLY A 151 -6.89 8.17 -13.63
C GLY A 151 -6.04 9.39 -13.20
N PRO A 152 -6.67 10.53 -12.87
CA PRO A 152 -5.90 11.69 -12.42
C PRO A 152 -4.92 11.27 -11.31
N ASP A 153 -3.66 11.72 -11.41
CA ASP A 153 -2.59 11.35 -10.45
C ASP A 153 -3.11 11.40 -9.00
N GLU A 154 -2.95 10.30 -8.27
CA GLU A 154 -3.32 10.18 -6.86
C GLU A 154 -2.25 10.86 -5.99
N ASN A 155 -2.19 12.20 -6.06
CA ASN A 155 -1.10 13.00 -5.49
C ASN A 155 -1.58 14.25 -4.74
N THR A 156 -2.75 14.16 -4.11
CA THR A 156 -3.29 15.20 -3.21
C THR A 156 -3.87 14.55 -1.98
N ASN A 157 -3.87 15.23 -0.83
CA ASN A 157 -4.43 14.69 0.41
C ASN A 157 -5.86 14.16 0.21
N GLU A 158 -6.70 14.86 -0.57
CA GLU A 158 -8.07 14.44 -0.84
C GLU A 158 -8.20 13.16 -1.67
N LEU A 159 -7.23 12.86 -2.54
CA LEU A 159 -7.21 11.65 -3.35
C LEU A 159 -6.50 10.49 -2.64
N CYS A 160 -5.69 10.79 -1.64
CA CYS A 160 -4.90 9.84 -0.86
C CYS A 160 -5.57 9.47 0.48
N SER A 161 -6.89 9.66 0.60
CA SER A 161 -7.67 9.34 1.80
C SER A 161 -9.14 9.04 1.51
N ASP A 162 -9.48 8.75 0.25
CA ASP A 162 -10.85 8.51 -0.18
C ASP A 162 -11.17 7.04 -0.42
N MET A 163 -10.23 6.14 -0.07
CA MET A 163 -10.33 4.69 -0.19
C MET A 163 -10.56 4.24 -1.64
N MET A 164 -10.11 5.01 -2.62
CA MET A 164 -10.22 4.70 -4.03
C MET A 164 -8.86 4.79 -4.73
N ASP A 165 -8.52 3.73 -5.46
CA ASP A 165 -7.45 3.71 -6.46
C ASP A 165 -7.81 4.68 -7.60
N ASN A 166 -7.39 5.93 -7.46
CA ASN A 166 -7.79 7.05 -8.30
C ASN A 166 -6.92 7.16 -9.54
N ASP A 167 -5.70 6.64 -9.50
CA ASP A 167 -4.81 6.52 -10.66
C ASP A 167 -4.90 5.14 -11.34
N GLY A 168 -5.60 4.17 -10.77
CA GLY A 168 -5.84 2.85 -11.37
C GLY A 168 -4.61 1.93 -11.39
N ASN A 169 -3.60 2.20 -10.56
CA ASN A 169 -2.37 1.41 -10.51
C ASN A 169 -2.48 0.16 -9.60
N GLY A 170 -3.62 -0.02 -8.93
CA GLY A 170 -3.92 -1.15 -8.04
C GLY A 170 -3.51 -0.94 -6.58
N HIS A 171 -3.07 0.25 -6.21
CA HIS A 171 -2.83 0.70 -4.84
C HIS A 171 -3.88 1.75 -4.45
N THR A 172 -4.05 2.01 -3.16
CA THR A 172 -5.09 2.93 -2.67
C THR A 172 -4.53 3.73 -1.51
N ASP A 173 -4.78 5.04 -1.52
CA ASP A 173 -4.40 5.96 -0.45
C ASP A 173 -2.93 5.81 -0.06
N CYS A 174 -2.61 5.65 1.23
CA CYS A 174 -1.22 5.57 1.70
C CYS A 174 -0.50 4.27 1.34
N GLU A 175 -1.21 3.22 0.88
CA GLU A 175 -0.59 2.07 0.22
C GLU A 175 -0.03 2.43 -1.17
N ASP A 176 -0.48 3.54 -1.77
CA ASP A 176 0.04 4.07 -3.02
C ASP A 176 1.39 4.78 -2.83
N PHE A 177 2.32 4.53 -3.76
CA PHE A 177 3.62 5.20 -3.78
C PHE A 177 3.51 6.70 -4.08
N SER A 178 2.56 7.10 -4.93
CA SER A 178 2.25 8.49 -5.29
C SER A 178 1.77 9.29 -4.08
N CYS A 179 1.07 8.64 -3.14
CA CYS A 179 0.63 9.23 -1.88
C CYS A 179 1.74 9.18 -0.82
N SER A 180 2.30 8.00 -0.53
CA SER A 180 3.30 7.82 0.53
C SER A 180 4.62 8.57 0.30
N MET A 181 4.94 8.92 -0.94
CA MET A 181 6.14 9.71 -1.30
C MET A 181 5.78 11.05 -1.95
N GLY A 182 4.50 11.44 -1.93
CA GLY A 182 4.02 12.66 -2.55
C GLY A 182 4.55 13.91 -1.84
N GLU A 183 5.19 14.83 -2.58
CA GLU A 183 5.63 16.09 -2.00
C GLU A 183 4.42 16.94 -1.58
N GLY A 184 4.29 17.18 -0.26
CA GLY A 184 3.18 17.95 0.30
C GLY A 184 1.96 17.11 0.65
N ILE A 185 2.06 15.78 0.56
CA ILE A 185 1.10 14.85 1.12
C ILE A 185 1.42 14.68 2.60
N THR A 186 0.51 15.14 3.46
CA THR A 186 0.68 15.04 4.92
C THR A 186 -0.20 13.95 5.53
N ILE A 187 -1.07 13.35 4.73
CA ILE A 187 -2.00 12.32 5.18
C ILE A 187 -1.34 10.98 5.44
N CYS A 188 -0.16 10.74 4.89
CA CYS A 188 0.60 9.50 5.11
C CYS A 188 1.85 9.74 5.97
N ASP A 189 1.96 10.94 6.57
CA ASP A 189 3.16 11.41 7.27
C ASP A 189 3.14 11.02 8.77
N GLY A 190 3.16 9.72 9.04
CA GLY A 190 3.65 9.18 10.31
C GLY A 190 2.58 8.94 11.39
N PRO A 191 3.02 8.69 12.64
CA PRO A 191 2.14 8.14 13.67
C PRO A 191 1.06 9.14 14.10
N GLU A 192 -0.17 8.64 14.25
CA GLU A 192 -1.31 9.38 14.74
C GLU A 192 -1.27 9.50 16.28
N GLU A 193 -0.31 10.26 16.79
CA GLU A 193 0.03 10.29 18.23
C GLU A 193 0.09 11.70 18.85
N ASP A 194 -0.31 12.76 18.12
CA ASP A 194 -0.31 14.13 18.66
C ASP A 194 -1.59 14.90 18.36
N ASP A 195 -1.80 16.02 19.07
CA ASP A 195 -3.01 16.86 18.93
C ASP A 195 -3.28 17.34 17.49
N ALA A 196 -2.24 17.43 16.65
CA ALA A 196 -2.39 17.91 15.29
C ALA A 196 -2.87 16.80 14.36
N THR A 197 -2.32 15.59 14.48
CA THR A 197 -2.74 14.42 13.69
C THR A 197 -4.07 13.85 14.19
N CYS A 198 -4.29 13.79 15.50
CA CYS A 198 -5.52 13.26 16.09
C CYS A 198 -6.76 14.17 15.99
N ALA A 199 -6.74 15.22 15.17
CA ALA A 199 -7.88 16.12 14.97
C ALA A 199 -7.89 16.82 13.61
N ASP A 200 -7.07 16.36 12.66
CA ASP A 200 -7.03 16.94 11.32
C ASP A 200 -8.07 16.33 10.37
N GLY A 201 -8.77 15.27 10.79
CA GLY A 201 -9.83 14.62 10.03
C GLY A 201 -9.32 13.49 9.13
N TRP A 202 -8.11 13.00 9.38
CA TRP A 202 -7.40 12.09 8.50
C TRP A 202 -6.78 10.91 9.25
N ASP A 203 -6.63 9.78 8.56
CA ASP A 203 -5.94 8.59 9.08
C ASP A 203 -4.45 8.72 8.71
N ASN A 204 -3.63 9.22 9.65
CA ASN A 204 -2.25 9.58 9.35
C ASN A 204 -1.30 8.36 9.26
N ASP A 205 -1.71 7.22 9.81
CA ASP A 205 -0.92 5.99 9.87
C ASP A 205 -1.48 4.80 9.07
N ASP A 206 -2.58 5.02 8.35
CA ASP A 206 -3.25 4.13 7.39
C ASP A 206 -3.70 2.79 8.01
N ASN A 207 -4.21 2.85 9.24
CA ASN A 207 -4.69 1.66 9.95
C ASN A 207 -6.22 1.47 9.89
N GLY A 208 -6.93 2.42 9.27
CA GLY A 208 -8.37 2.45 9.07
C GLY A 208 -9.16 3.17 10.16
N TYR A 209 -8.50 3.84 11.10
CA TYR A 209 -9.12 4.63 12.16
C TYR A 209 -8.68 6.10 12.02
N ILE A 210 -9.59 7.04 12.29
CA ILE A 210 -9.37 8.48 12.06
C ILE A 210 -9.52 9.24 13.38
N ASP A 211 -8.60 10.16 13.63
CA ASP A 211 -8.56 11.04 14.79
C ASP A 211 -8.79 10.25 16.09
N CYS A 212 -9.76 10.67 16.90
CA CYS A 212 -10.10 10.05 18.17
C CYS A 212 -10.79 8.69 18.06
N GLU A 213 -11.10 8.22 16.84
CA GLU A 213 -11.48 6.83 16.62
C GLU A 213 -10.24 5.93 16.57
N ASP A 214 -9.04 6.50 16.41
CA ASP A 214 -7.76 5.82 16.49
C ASP A 214 -7.34 5.51 17.94
N PHE A 215 -6.75 4.35 18.16
CA PHE A 215 -6.26 3.91 19.47
C PHE A 215 -5.00 4.68 19.92
N ASN A 216 -4.10 4.99 18.99
CA ASN A 216 -2.91 5.82 19.21
C ASN A 216 -3.28 7.27 19.56
N CYS A 217 -4.49 7.73 19.21
CA CYS A 217 -5.05 9.00 19.66
C CYS A 217 -5.80 8.87 20.98
N SER A 218 -6.82 8.00 21.02
CA SER A 218 -7.74 7.89 22.16
C SER A 218 -7.09 7.37 23.46
N MET A 219 -6.00 6.62 23.36
CA MET A 219 -5.31 6.06 24.54
C MET A 219 -3.97 6.73 24.82
N ASN A 220 -3.66 7.81 24.11
CA ASN A 220 -2.42 8.53 24.28
C ASN A 220 -2.64 9.74 25.19
N PRO A 221 -2.11 9.73 26.42
CA PRO A 221 -2.31 10.82 27.37
C PRO A 221 -1.64 12.14 26.94
N ALA A 222 -0.81 12.12 25.90
CA ALA A 222 -0.26 13.35 25.32
C ALA A 222 -1.24 14.03 24.34
N VAL A 223 -2.28 13.33 23.88
CA VAL A 223 -3.33 13.81 22.99
C VAL A 223 -4.48 14.35 23.84
N THR A 224 -4.67 15.66 23.78
CA THR A 224 -5.66 16.42 24.56
C THR A 224 -6.91 16.79 23.76
N VAL A 225 -6.88 16.55 22.44
CA VAL A 225 -8.01 16.87 21.55
C VAL A 225 -9.10 15.80 21.56
N CYS A 226 -8.76 14.57 21.95
CA CYS A 226 -9.66 13.43 22.02
C CYS A 226 -10.30 13.29 23.40
N ALA A 227 -11.49 13.88 23.53
CA ALA A 227 -12.25 14.01 24.77
C ALA A 227 -11.45 14.64 25.94
N ALA A 228 -12.17 15.09 26.97
CA ALA A 228 -11.50 15.55 28.18
C ALA A 228 -11.09 14.30 28.96
N VAL A 229 -9.85 13.84 28.83
CA VAL A 229 -9.35 12.69 29.60
C VAL A 229 -9.67 12.83 31.09
N GLU A 230 -10.28 11.78 31.65
CA GLU A 230 -10.53 11.67 33.08
C GLU A 230 -9.20 11.29 33.78
N ASP A 231 -8.36 12.28 34.08
CA ASP A 231 -6.97 12.05 34.52
C ASP A 231 -6.59 12.78 35.82
N THR A 232 -7.58 13.26 36.57
CA THR A 232 -7.39 13.91 37.87
C THR A 232 -8.03 13.12 39.01
N ASP A 233 -7.47 13.22 40.21
CA ASP A 233 -8.03 12.56 41.41
C ASP A 233 -9.50 12.92 41.64
N GLU A 234 -9.90 14.16 41.35
CA GLU A 234 -11.30 14.61 41.51
C GLU A 234 -12.25 13.97 40.50
N GLU A 235 -11.81 13.76 39.27
CA GLU A 235 -12.65 13.20 38.21
C GLU A 235 -12.68 11.68 38.33
N CYS A 236 -11.56 11.04 38.66
CA CYS A 236 -11.43 9.60 38.85
C CYS A 236 -12.07 9.04 40.15
N SER A 237 -12.89 9.82 40.86
CA SER A 237 -13.51 9.43 42.13
C SER A 237 -14.93 9.98 42.36
N ASP A 238 -15.56 10.56 41.34
CA ASP A 238 -16.85 11.24 41.47
C ASP A 238 -18.08 10.44 40.95
N MET A 239 -17.86 9.23 40.43
CA MET A 239 -18.88 8.35 39.84
C MET A 239 -19.52 8.89 38.56
N ILE A 240 -18.80 9.75 37.84
CA ILE A 240 -19.23 10.33 36.57
C ILE A 240 -18.17 9.98 35.52
N ASP A 241 -18.65 9.50 34.37
CA ASP A 241 -17.88 9.35 33.15
C ASP A 241 -17.63 10.77 32.58
N ASN A 242 -16.49 11.36 32.93
CA ASN A 242 -16.20 12.77 32.65
C ASN A 242 -15.66 13.01 31.24
N ASP A 243 -15.20 11.94 30.58
CA ASP A 243 -14.75 11.95 29.19
C ASP A 243 -15.79 11.39 28.19
N GLU A 244 -16.92 10.90 28.71
CA GLU A 244 -18.06 10.31 27.99
C GLU A 244 -17.70 9.05 27.16
N ASN A 245 -16.62 8.33 27.52
CA ASN A 245 -16.15 7.14 26.80
C ASN A 245 -16.88 5.84 27.21
N GLY A 246 -17.74 5.89 28.24
CA GLY A 246 -18.52 4.76 28.77
C GLY A 246 -17.89 4.04 29.97
N PHE A 247 -16.71 4.47 30.41
CA PHE A 247 -16.03 4.07 31.64
C PHE A 247 -16.01 5.26 32.61
N ALA A 248 -15.93 5.01 33.91
CA ALA A 248 -15.98 6.06 34.93
C ALA A 248 -15.10 5.69 36.11
N ASP A 249 -14.50 6.68 36.75
CA ASP A 249 -13.56 6.55 37.85
C ASP A 249 -12.40 5.59 37.50
N CYS A 250 -11.97 4.77 38.46
CA CYS A 250 -10.94 3.78 38.24
C CYS A 250 -11.29 2.76 37.14
N MET A 251 -12.56 2.58 36.76
CA MET A 251 -12.89 1.72 35.60
C MET A 251 -12.40 2.31 34.27
N ASP A 252 -12.04 3.58 34.27
CA ASP A 252 -11.43 4.27 33.14
C ASP A 252 -9.92 4.00 33.02
N PHE A 253 -9.47 3.77 31.78
CA PHE A 253 -8.05 3.56 31.49
C PHE A 253 -7.23 4.85 31.70
N SER A 254 -7.81 6.00 31.39
CA SER A 254 -7.23 7.33 31.60
C SER A 254 -6.89 7.54 33.08
N CYS A 255 -7.79 7.11 33.98
CA CYS A 255 -7.57 7.14 35.42
C CYS A 255 -6.47 6.19 35.89
N THR A 256 -6.45 4.95 35.38
CA THR A 256 -5.48 3.92 35.84
C THR A 256 -4.07 4.09 35.27
N MET A 257 -3.94 4.79 34.14
CA MET A 257 -2.65 5.01 33.47
C MET A 257 -2.07 6.39 33.72
N SER A 258 -2.87 7.35 34.21
CA SER A 258 -2.37 8.66 34.56
C SER A 258 -1.42 8.58 35.75
N PRO A 259 -0.15 9.05 35.62
CA PRO A 259 0.79 9.08 36.73
C PRO A 259 0.42 10.13 37.80
N ASP A 260 -0.52 11.02 37.50
CA ASP A 260 -0.98 12.09 38.38
C ASP A 260 -2.23 11.67 39.19
N VAL A 261 -2.87 10.54 38.84
CA VAL A 261 -3.97 9.93 39.60
C VAL A 261 -3.41 9.03 40.69
N THR A 262 -3.86 9.26 41.92
CA THR A 262 -3.47 8.52 43.12
C THR A 262 -4.64 7.79 43.79
N VAL A 263 -5.86 8.11 43.38
CA VAL A 263 -7.09 7.45 43.85
C VAL A 263 -7.36 6.09 43.20
N CYS A 264 -6.56 5.65 42.22
CA CYS A 264 -6.70 4.35 41.58
C CYS A 264 -5.41 3.52 41.72
N GLY A 265 -5.54 2.22 41.94
CA GLY A 265 -4.44 1.27 42.17
C GLY A 265 -4.58 0.49 43.48
N GLU A 266 -3.58 -0.36 43.78
CA GLU A 266 -3.59 -1.25 44.95
C GLU A 266 -3.94 -0.50 46.25
N GLU A 267 -4.94 -1.01 46.98
CA GLU A 267 -5.37 -0.46 48.28
C GLU A 267 -4.36 -0.78 49.40
N ASN A 268 -3.17 -0.17 49.35
CA ASN A 268 -2.03 -0.54 50.20
C ASN A 268 -1.58 0.55 51.19
N SER A 269 -2.39 1.61 51.33
CA SER A 269 -2.10 2.77 52.17
C SER A 269 -3.26 3.13 53.08
N ASP A 270 -2.96 3.79 54.20
CA ASP A 270 -4.00 4.27 55.13
C ASP A 270 -5.02 5.21 54.48
N ALA A 271 -4.67 5.88 53.38
CA ALA A 271 -5.56 6.82 52.70
C ALA A 271 -6.58 6.10 51.80
N LEU A 272 -6.13 5.08 51.07
CA LEU A 272 -6.96 4.27 50.17
C LEU A 272 -7.88 3.36 50.99
N CYS A 273 -7.35 2.73 52.05
CA CYS A 273 -8.11 1.81 52.91
C CYS A 273 -9.15 2.47 53.84
N MET A 274 -9.53 3.73 53.62
CA MET A 274 -10.55 4.43 54.41
C MET A 274 -11.36 5.47 53.63
N ASP A 275 -11.19 5.55 52.31
CA ASP A 275 -11.83 6.56 51.47
C ASP A 275 -13.23 6.13 50.99
N GLY A 276 -13.61 4.87 51.21
CA GLY A 276 -14.91 4.32 50.83
C GLY A 276 -15.02 3.92 49.37
N MET A 277 -13.89 3.77 48.67
CA MET A 277 -13.80 3.41 47.26
C MET A 277 -13.13 2.05 47.06
N ASP A 278 -13.36 1.45 45.90
CA ASP A 278 -12.70 0.21 45.47
C ASP A 278 -11.61 0.64 44.48
N ASN A 279 -10.44 1.02 45.00
CA ASN A 279 -9.42 1.71 44.22
C ASN A 279 -8.72 0.77 43.20
N ASP A 280 -8.75 -0.55 43.38
CA ASP A 280 -8.17 -1.54 42.46
C ASP A 280 -9.19 -2.43 41.71
N MET A 281 -10.49 -2.23 41.97
CA MET A 281 -11.64 -2.84 41.29
C MET A 281 -11.78 -4.35 41.45
N ASP A 282 -11.35 -4.89 42.58
CA ASP A 282 -11.52 -6.31 42.87
C ASP A 282 -12.88 -6.62 43.55
N ASN A 283 -13.73 -5.60 43.76
CA ASN A 283 -15.03 -5.57 44.45
C ASN A 283 -14.97 -5.62 45.98
N PHE A 284 -13.79 -5.45 46.55
CA PHE A 284 -13.65 -5.19 47.97
C PHE A 284 -13.32 -3.71 48.19
N VAL A 285 -13.68 -3.17 49.36
CA VAL A 285 -13.60 -1.73 49.64
C VAL A 285 -13.00 -1.56 51.02
N ASP A 286 -12.01 -0.67 51.15
CA ASP A 286 -11.38 -0.31 52.42
C ASP A 286 -10.94 -1.57 53.21
N CYS A 287 -11.26 -1.65 54.50
CA CYS A 287 -10.90 -2.77 55.35
C CYS A 287 -11.61 -4.09 55.04
N ASP A 288 -12.59 -4.10 54.15
CA ASP A 288 -13.15 -5.35 53.62
C ASP A 288 -12.26 -5.92 52.48
N ASP A 289 -11.34 -5.13 51.96
CA ASP A 289 -10.32 -5.52 50.98
C ASP A 289 -9.15 -6.32 51.59
N PHE A 290 -8.65 -7.28 50.80
CA PHE A 290 -7.58 -8.17 51.23
C PHE A 290 -6.22 -7.47 51.27
N ASP A 291 -5.95 -6.58 50.31
CA ASP A 291 -4.75 -5.77 50.23
C ASP A 291 -4.71 -4.70 51.32
N CYS A 292 -5.86 -4.22 51.79
CA CYS A 292 -5.96 -3.44 53.03
C CYS A 292 -5.76 -4.28 54.30
N SER A 293 -6.57 -5.34 54.46
CA SER A 293 -6.66 -6.10 55.72
C SER A 293 -5.43 -6.96 56.03
N ASN A 294 -4.65 -7.33 55.01
CA ASN A 294 -3.44 -8.14 55.18
C ASN A 294 -2.14 -7.34 55.05
N ASN A 295 -2.22 -6.04 54.75
CA ASN A 295 -1.04 -5.20 54.65
C ASN A 295 -0.64 -4.61 56.01
N PRO A 296 0.54 -4.97 56.54
CA PRO A 296 0.99 -4.52 57.85
C PRO A 296 1.39 -3.03 57.89
N MET A 297 1.44 -2.35 56.75
CA MET A 297 1.67 -0.90 56.66
C MET A 297 0.35 -0.11 56.78
N VAL A 298 -0.79 -0.75 56.54
CA VAL A 298 -2.13 -0.20 56.77
C VAL A 298 -2.45 -0.35 58.26
N THR A 299 -2.73 0.77 58.92
CA THR A 299 -3.00 0.88 60.35
C THR A 299 -4.44 1.26 60.67
N VAL A 300 -5.20 1.68 59.65
CA VAL A 300 -6.63 2.03 59.77
C VAL A 300 -7.53 0.79 59.88
N CYS A 301 -7.09 -0.36 59.38
CA CYS A 301 -7.82 -1.62 59.46
C CYS A 301 -7.41 -2.46 60.69
N PRO A 302 -8.37 -2.91 61.52
CA PRO A 302 -8.12 -3.54 62.82
C PRO A 302 -7.76 -5.03 62.79
#